data_AF-A0A845KY97-F1
#
_entry.id   AF-A0A845KY97-F1
#
_cell.length_a   1.000
_cell.length_b   1.000
_cell.length_c   1.000
_cell.angle_alpha   90.00
_cell.angle_beta   90.00
_cell.angle_gamma   90.00
#
_symmetry.space_group_name_H-M   'P 1'
#
loop_
_entity.id
_entity.type
_entity.pdbx_description
1 polymer ?
#
loop_
_entity_poly.entity_id
_entity_poly.type
_entity_poly.pdbx_seq_one_letter_code
_entity_poly.pdbx_strand_id
1 'polypeptide(L)'
;MKGFFSLEDRCKEKILSEDYWDFIISPYREDELEGVDTEKMCIQELDFGYKSVSLDSRMLLPLSLRQYWYGAIPKCYTLLDMQPLDAAGIITLQNYPTLQLMGEGIMIGFLDTGIDYTHPVFCNLDGTTRIAGIWDQTIQDGDPPEGFLYGTEYTEERINAALHSESPQELISSEDTDGHGTFVASVAAGSAESSGQFLGAAPEAVIAMVKLKPAKKYLKEFFGVAEDAHCYQENDILAGLRYLNELARRREMPLVICMAIGTSFGGHNGDSLLAGVLDGYALLRNRCVVTGTGNEAAQRHHYYGTFTEAQNIRTAEIRVGEGVKGFVTELWSTLPNIVTVSITSPSGERTGQIPVRLGYLFDFVFAFERTAVTVEYRLLQENSDAQLVFIRLQKAVPGIWKIEVKPVMQPKGEFHMWLPMKEFLDGEVYFLESNPDTTFTEPAGGEHTMTVSYYNSQENTVDINSGRGYTRDERIKPDYAAPGVAVTGAVPGGGFKERTGSSAATAIAAGGCALIMKWISDQPGAGGASASQVRNVIVMGAQKLPAIEYPNTQWGYGTMNLYHSLDILRRL
;
A
#
# COMPACT_ATOMS: atom_id res chain seq x y z
N MET A 1 38.75 -22.02 -17.92
CA MET A 1 37.44 -22.59 -17.52
C MET A 1 36.42 -21.48 -17.63
N LYS A 2 35.21 -21.74 -18.16
CA LYS A 2 34.07 -20.82 -17.94
C LYS A 2 33.39 -21.24 -16.64
N GLY A 3 33.03 -20.30 -15.78
CA GLY A 3 32.34 -20.60 -14.53
C GLY A 3 30.93 -21.12 -14.80
N PHE A 4 30.55 -22.21 -14.12
CA PHE A 4 29.14 -22.47 -13.83
C PHE A 4 28.74 -21.51 -12.72
N PHE A 5 28.11 -20.39 -13.08
CA PHE A 5 27.20 -19.72 -12.16
C PHE A 5 25.95 -20.60 -12.01
N SER A 6 25.34 -20.61 -10.83
CA SER A 6 24.11 -21.36 -10.60
C SER A 6 22.94 -20.74 -11.39
N LEU A 7 21.84 -21.47 -11.49
CA LEU A 7 20.60 -20.95 -12.06
C LEU A 7 20.00 -19.83 -11.17
N GLU A 8 20.27 -19.88 -9.87
CA GLU A 8 19.83 -18.91 -8.86
C GLU A 8 20.63 -17.60 -8.95
N ASP A 9 21.95 -17.65 -9.08
CA ASP A 9 22.82 -16.48 -9.36
C ASP A 9 22.32 -15.72 -10.61
N ARG A 10 22.05 -16.48 -11.69
CA ARG A 10 21.51 -15.97 -12.97
C ARG A 10 20.07 -15.45 -12.87
N CYS A 11 19.39 -15.64 -11.74
CA CYS A 11 18.06 -15.14 -11.46
C CYS A 11 18.12 -13.88 -10.61
N LYS A 12 18.97 -13.86 -9.56
CA LYS A 12 19.27 -12.71 -8.70
C LYS A 12 19.66 -11.48 -9.55
N GLU A 13 20.60 -11.65 -10.49
CA GLU A 13 21.02 -10.58 -11.42
C GLU A 13 19.84 -9.94 -12.20
N LYS A 14 18.88 -10.76 -12.65
CA LYS A 14 17.75 -10.32 -13.48
C LYS A 14 16.68 -9.58 -12.67
N ILE A 15 16.38 -10.05 -11.46
CA ILE A 15 15.40 -9.39 -10.58
C ILE A 15 15.90 -8.00 -10.16
N LEU A 16 17.22 -7.85 -10.00
CA LEU A 16 17.83 -6.62 -9.48
C LEU A 16 18.18 -5.59 -10.57
N SER A 17 18.57 -6.04 -11.77
CA SER A 17 19.07 -5.14 -12.82
C SER A 17 17.97 -4.34 -13.53
N GLU A 18 18.25 -3.06 -13.81
CA GLU A 18 17.44 -2.16 -14.65
C GLU A 18 17.38 -2.61 -16.13
N ASP A 19 18.31 -3.47 -16.58
CA ASP A 19 18.25 -4.07 -17.93
C ASP A 19 17.04 -5.01 -18.10
N TYR A 20 16.35 -5.39 -17.01
CA TYR A 20 15.26 -6.36 -17.00
C TYR A 20 13.97 -5.77 -16.40
N TRP A 21 12.86 -5.93 -17.11
CA TRP A 21 11.53 -5.52 -16.65
C TRP A 21 10.83 -6.68 -15.95
N ASP A 22 10.12 -6.38 -14.87
CA ASP A 22 9.37 -7.33 -14.06
C ASP A 22 7.87 -7.27 -14.39
N PHE A 23 7.23 -8.43 -14.48
CA PHE A 23 5.79 -8.60 -14.71
C PHE A 23 5.18 -9.55 -13.67
N ILE A 24 3.89 -9.38 -13.37
CA ILE A 24 3.13 -10.30 -12.53
C ILE A 24 2.25 -11.17 -13.43
N ILE A 25 2.40 -12.49 -13.36
CA ILE A 25 1.59 -13.46 -14.08
C ILE A 25 0.56 -14.07 -13.12
N SER A 26 -0.70 -14.08 -13.56
CA SER A 26 -1.86 -14.64 -12.85
C SER A 26 -1.88 -16.18 -12.98
N PRO A 27 -2.33 -16.93 -11.95
CA PRO A 27 -2.35 -18.40 -12.00
C PRO A 27 -3.20 -18.99 -13.13
N TYR A 28 -4.14 -18.21 -13.68
CA TYR A 28 -4.96 -18.61 -14.84
C TYR A 28 -4.27 -18.39 -16.19
N ARG A 29 -2.99 -17.99 -16.18
CA ARG A 29 -2.23 -17.51 -17.35
C ARG A 29 -0.81 -18.09 -17.43
N GLU A 30 -0.57 -19.24 -16.81
CA GLU A 30 0.71 -19.97 -16.94
C GLU A 30 1.02 -20.35 -18.41
N ASP A 31 0.02 -20.42 -19.29
CA ASP A 31 0.17 -20.68 -20.72
C ASP A 31 0.90 -19.54 -21.46
N GLU A 32 0.91 -18.31 -20.94
CA GLU A 32 1.71 -17.21 -21.49
C GLU A 32 3.24 -17.39 -21.26
N LEU A 33 3.63 -18.39 -20.47
CA LEU A 33 5.03 -18.80 -20.28
C LEU A 33 5.44 -19.98 -21.19
N GLU A 34 4.50 -20.63 -21.90
CA GLU A 34 4.82 -21.74 -22.79
C GLU A 34 5.63 -21.28 -24.02
N GLY A 35 6.75 -21.97 -24.28
CA GLY A 35 7.63 -21.67 -25.42
C GLY A 35 8.57 -20.47 -25.22
N VAL A 36 8.53 -19.79 -24.07
CA VAL A 36 9.48 -18.73 -23.72
C VAL A 36 10.82 -19.36 -23.25
N ASP A 37 11.94 -18.73 -23.63
CA ASP A 37 13.29 -19.24 -23.36
C ASP A 37 13.66 -19.09 -21.86
N THR A 38 13.64 -20.21 -21.13
CA THR A 38 13.91 -20.28 -19.70
C THR A 38 15.34 -19.85 -19.30
N GLU A 39 16.30 -19.82 -20.22
CA GLU A 39 17.63 -19.28 -19.92
C GLU A 39 17.64 -17.73 -19.83
N LYS A 40 16.66 -17.06 -20.44
CA LYS A 40 16.62 -15.60 -20.61
C LYS A 40 15.72 -14.89 -19.60
N MET A 41 14.66 -15.54 -19.12
CA MET A 41 13.82 -15.02 -18.03
C MET A 41 14.32 -15.43 -16.63
N CYS A 42 13.79 -14.80 -15.59
CA CYS A 42 13.75 -15.35 -14.23
C CYS A 42 12.28 -15.48 -13.81
N ILE A 43 11.94 -16.52 -13.05
CA ILE A 43 10.60 -16.73 -12.49
C ILE A 43 10.74 -16.90 -10.99
N GLN A 44 10.14 -15.98 -10.23
CA GLN A 44 9.98 -16.05 -8.78
C GLN A 44 8.51 -16.40 -8.51
N GLU A 45 8.25 -17.61 -8.03
CA GLU A 45 6.92 -18.03 -7.56
C GLU A 45 6.48 -17.13 -6.38
N LEU A 46 5.21 -16.74 -6.37
CA LEU A 46 4.54 -15.98 -5.30
C LEU A 46 3.43 -16.83 -4.67
N ASP A 47 2.78 -16.34 -3.62
CA ASP A 47 1.63 -17.02 -3.03
C ASP A 47 0.41 -17.01 -3.97
N PHE A 48 -0.55 -17.92 -3.72
CA PHE A 48 -1.76 -18.14 -4.52
C PHE A 48 -1.54 -18.49 -6.01
N GLY A 49 -0.31 -18.85 -6.41
CA GLY A 49 0.03 -19.25 -7.78
C GLY A 49 0.32 -18.09 -8.73
N TYR A 50 0.41 -16.86 -8.22
CA TYR A 50 0.98 -15.74 -8.96
C TYR A 50 2.49 -15.91 -9.14
N LYS A 51 3.07 -15.29 -10.17
CA LYS A 51 4.53 -15.34 -10.42
C LYS A 51 5.07 -13.97 -10.80
N SER A 52 6.21 -13.58 -10.22
CA SER A 52 6.99 -12.43 -10.69
C SER A 52 7.98 -12.92 -11.74
N VAL A 53 7.95 -12.33 -12.94
CA VAL A 53 8.74 -12.77 -14.10
C VAL A 53 9.60 -11.60 -14.62
N SER A 54 10.92 -11.75 -14.52
CA SER A 54 11.90 -10.74 -14.97
C SER A 54 12.44 -11.08 -16.36
N LEU A 55 12.33 -10.15 -17.31
CA LEU A 55 12.60 -10.33 -18.74
C LEU A 55 13.52 -9.23 -19.30
N ASP A 56 14.47 -9.61 -20.17
CA ASP A 56 15.44 -8.69 -20.79
C ASP A 56 14.70 -7.61 -21.60
N SER A 57 14.81 -6.35 -21.17
CA SER A 57 14.10 -5.21 -21.76
C SER A 57 14.39 -5.01 -23.25
N ARG A 58 15.55 -5.48 -23.74
CA ARG A 58 15.96 -5.39 -25.15
C ARG A 58 15.22 -6.37 -26.06
N MET A 59 14.55 -7.37 -25.47
CA MET A 59 13.68 -8.32 -26.15
C MET A 59 12.20 -7.93 -26.10
N LEU A 60 11.85 -6.93 -25.28
CA LEU A 60 10.47 -6.52 -25.03
C LEU A 60 10.02 -5.41 -25.99
N LEU A 61 8.71 -5.39 -26.27
CA LEU A 61 8.07 -4.24 -26.91
C LEU A 61 7.90 -3.11 -25.87
N PRO A 62 7.91 -1.82 -26.26
CA PRO A 62 7.82 -0.70 -25.32
C PRO A 62 6.62 -0.79 -24.36
N LEU A 63 6.86 -0.54 -23.06
CA LEU A 63 5.86 -0.71 -22.01
C LEU A 63 4.63 0.17 -22.28
N SER A 64 3.52 -0.51 -22.56
CA SER A 64 2.24 0.05 -22.96
C SER A 64 1.15 -0.98 -22.68
N LEU A 65 -0.06 -0.54 -22.37
CA LEU A 65 -1.16 -1.45 -22.07
C LEU A 65 -1.56 -2.25 -23.32
N ARG A 66 -1.16 -1.78 -24.51
CA ARG A 66 -1.29 -2.47 -25.80
C ARG A 66 -0.64 -3.85 -25.78
N GLN A 67 0.57 -3.95 -25.22
CA GLN A 67 1.40 -5.14 -25.29
C GLN A 67 1.31 -5.97 -24.00
N TYR A 68 1.01 -5.32 -22.87
CA TYR A 68 0.97 -5.95 -21.54
C TYR A 68 -0.32 -5.56 -20.81
N TRP A 69 -0.88 -6.48 -20.03
CA TRP A 69 -2.12 -6.24 -19.30
C TRP A 69 -1.90 -5.32 -18.10
N TYR A 70 -2.89 -4.50 -17.76
CA TYR A 70 -2.74 -3.53 -16.66
C TYR A 70 -2.41 -4.20 -15.33
N GLY A 71 -3.06 -5.32 -14.99
CA GLY A 71 -2.72 -6.12 -13.80
C GLY A 71 -1.38 -6.86 -13.87
N ALA A 72 -0.77 -7.00 -15.05
CA ALA A 72 0.53 -7.66 -15.22
C ALA A 72 1.74 -6.71 -15.07
N ILE A 73 1.50 -5.40 -15.06
CA ILE A 73 2.54 -4.38 -14.79
C ILE A 73 2.48 -3.99 -13.31
N PRO A 74 3.52 -4.24 -12.50
CA PRO A 74 3.57 -3.87 -11.09
C PRO A 74 3.24 -2.39 -10.84
N LYS A 75 2.35 -2.10 -9.87
CA LYS A 75 2.09 -0.72 -9.39
C LYS A 75 3.23 -0.19 -8.52
N CYS A 76 3.22 1.14 -8.34
CA CYS A 76 4.13 1.88 -7.48
C CYS A 76 3.41 2.34 -6.19
N TYR A 77 4.01 2.11 -5.01
CA TYR A 77 3.46 2.47 -3.69
C TYR A 77 4.41 3.38 -2.89
N THR A 78 3.88 4.18 -1.94
CA THR A 78 4.67 5.07 -1.07
C THR A 78 4.21 5.08 0.41
N LEU A 79 4.95 5.82 1.24
CA LEU A 79 4.81 6.02 2.69
C LEU A 79 3.78 7.13 3.03
N LEU A 80 3.23 7.18 4.26
CA LEU A 80 2.12 8.10 4.62
C LEU A 80 2.50 9.03 5.83
N ASP A 81 2.65 10.36 5.60
CA ASP A 81 3.27 11.50 6.40
C ASP A 81 2.65 11.90 7.80
N MET A 82 3.27 12.76 8.71
CA MET A 82 3.23 12.59 10.24
C MET A 82 3.53 13.69 11.47
N GLN A 83 2.78 13.78 12.68
CA GLN A 83 2.83 14.42 14.14
C GLN A 83 2.07 13.66 15.45
N PRO A 84 1.95 14.02 16.82
CA PRO A 84 1.83 13.11 18.10
C PRO A 84 0.56 12.73 19.05
N LEU A 85 0.39 11.48 19.61
CA LEU A 85 -0.82 10.75 20.30
C LEU A 85 -1.40 11.26 21.67
N ASP A 86 -2.65 10.93 22.12
CA ASP A 86 -3.06 9.78 23.01
C ASP A 86 -4.61 9.57 23.12
N ALA A 87 -5.26 8.55 22.51
CA ALA A 87 -6.69 8.18 22.80
C ALA A 87 -7.25 6.79 22.33
N ALA A 88 -6.45 5.78 21.97
CA ALA A 88 -6.99 4.54 21.33
C ALA A 88 -7.75 3.57 22.26
N GLY A 89 -7.85 3.85 23.56
CA GLY A 89 -8.41 2.93 24.57
C GLY A 89 -7.57 1.67 24.85
N ILE A 90 -6.46 1.47 24.13
CA ILE A 90 -5.59 0.28 24.22
C ILE A 90 -4.96 0.14 25.61
N ILE A 91 -4.48 1.26 26.19
CA ILE A 91 -3.91 1.34 27.54
C ILE A 91 -4.87 0.75 28.59
N THR A 92 -6.19 0.88 28.39
CA THR A 92 -7.23 0.34 29.29
C THR A 92 -7.34 -1.18 29.23
N LEU A 93 -7.05 -1.83 28.10
CA LEU A 93 -6.99 -3.30 28.01
C LEU A 93 -5.69 -3.86 28.61
N GLN A 94 -4.55 -3.28 28.22
CA GLN A 94 -3.23 -3.69 28.68
C GLN A 94 -3.14 -3.68 30.22
N ASN A 95 -3.71 -2.65 30.86
CA ASN A 95 -3.73 -2.51 32.32
C ASN A 95 -4.92 -3.20 33.01
N TYR A 96 -5.80 -3.92 32.31
CA TYR A 96 -6.95 -4.56 32.95
C TYR A 96 -6.53 -5.87 33.66
N PRO A 97 -6.67 -6.01 34.99
CA PRO A 97 -6.01 -7.07 35.77
C PRO A 97 -6.44 -8.52 35.48
N THR A 98 -7.45 -8.73 34.64
CA THR A 98 -7.96 -10.05 34.25
C THR A 98 -7.97 -10.29 32.74
N LEU A 99 -7.34 -9.39 31.96
CA LEU A 99 -7.16 -9.55 30.51
C LEU A 99 -5.68 -9.50 30.15
N GLN A 100 -4.96 -8.44 30.57
CA GLN A 100 -3.52 -8.27 30.37
C GLN A 100 -3.02 -8.60 28.95
N LEU A 101 -3.85 -8.32 27.93
CA LEU A 101 -3.56 -8.64 26.53
C LEU A 101 -2.42 -7.73 26.04
N MET A 102 -1.24 -8.30 25.81
CA MET A 102 -0.07 -7.60 25.28
C MET A 102 0.29 -8.01 23.85
N GLY A 103 -0.37 -9.05 23.31
CA GLY A 103 -0.18 -9.55 21.94
C GLY A 103 0.81 -10.72 21.86
N GLU A 104 1.14 -11.30 23.02
CA GLU A 104 2.07 -12.40 23.16
C GLU A 104 1.65 -13.63 22.34
N GLY A 105 2.60 -14.21 21.60
CA GLY A 105 2.32 -15.32 20.68
C GLY A 105 1.68 -14.92 19.35
N ILE A 106 1.48 -13.63 19.06
CA ILE A 106 1.07 -13.10 17.74
C ILE A 106 2.27 -12.45 17.05
N MET A 107 2.38 -12.64 15.73
CA MET A 107 3.36 -11.94 14.89
C MET A 107 2.69 -10.74 14.21
N ILE A 108 3.38 -9.60 14.15
CA ILE A 108 3.02 -8.47 13.27
C ILE A 108 4.11 -8.34 12.20
N GLY A 109 3.69 -8.44 10.94
CA GLY A 109 4.55 -8.35 9.76
C GLY A 109 4.41 -7.00 9.06
N PHE A 110 5.54 -6.39 8.70
CA PHE A 110 5.63 -5.06 8.11
C PHE A 110 6.35 -5.11 6.75
N LEU A 111 5.94 -4.25 5.82
CA LEU A 111 6.61 -4.02 4.53
C LEU A 111 6.84 -2.53 4.38
N ASP A 112 8.09 -2.09 4.57
CA ASP A 112 8.39 -0.69 4.90
C ASP A 112 9.86 -0.32 4.58
N THR A 113 10.37 0.79 5.12
CA THR A 113 11.76 1.28 4.96
C THR A 113 12.82 0.45 5.70
N GLY A 114 12.39 -0.48 6.57
CA GLY A 114 13.25 -1.32 7.42
C GLY A 114 13.00 -1.10 8.91
N ILE A 115 13.94 -1.53 9.75
CA ILE A 115 13.87 -1.36 11.20
C ILE A 115 15.26 -1.14 11.81
N ASP A 116 15.40 -0.17 12.71
CA ASP A 116 16.53 -0.08 13.63
C ASP A 116 16.42 -1.20 14.67
N TYR A 117 16.98 -2.37 14.33
CA TYR A 117 16.98 -3.55 15.20
C TYR A 117 17.75 -3.36 16.51
N THR A 118 18.52 -2.27 16.66
CA THR A 118 19.27 -1.95 17.89
C THR A 118 18.46 -1.11 18.88
N HIS A 119 17.30 -0.58 18.48
CA HIS A 119 16.46 0.25 19.33
C HIS A 119 15.86 -0.57 20.48
N PRO A 120 16.04 -0.17 21.77
CA PRO A 120 15.60 -0.97 22.91
C PRO A 120 14.13 -1.39 22.91
N VAL A 121 13.24 -0.63 22.27
CA VAL A 121 11.80 -0.98 22.17
C VAL A 121 11.52 -2.22 21.35
N PHE A 122 12.49 -2.78 20.62
CA PHE A 122 12.37 -4.06 19.90
C PHE A 122 13.07 -5.23 20.60
N CYS A 123 13.62 -5.00 21.79
CA CYS A 123 14.23 -6.02 22.62
C CYS A 123 13.26 -6.51 23.71
N ASN A 124 13.59 -7.68 24.25
CA ASN A 124 13.10 -8.24 25.49
C ASN A 124 13.88 -7.67 26.69
N LEU A 125 13.35 -7.88 27.90
CA LEU A 125 13.98 -7.44 29.16
C LEU A 125 15.31 -8.15 29.47
N ASP A 126 15.64 -9.23 28.78
CA ASP A 126 16.92 -9.95 28.89
C ASP A 126 17.97 -9.52 27.85
N GLY A 127 17.62 -8.57 26.96
CA GLY A 127 18.49 -8.08 25.89
C GLY A 127 18.41 -8.85 24.57
N THR A 128 17.59 -9.91 24.48
CA THR A 128 17.31 -10.59 23.21
C THR A 128 16.35 -9.78 22.34
N THR A 129 16.35 -10.01 21.02
CA THR A 129 15.40 -9.34 20.10
C THR A 129 13.99 -9.96 20.17
N ARG A 130 12.97 -9.16 19.80
CA ARG A 130 11.62 -9.62 19.45
C ARG A 130 11.39 -9.71 17.94
N ILE A 131 12.42 -9.47 17.13
CA ILE A 131 12.35 -9.53 15.67
C ILE A 131 12.70 -10.97 15.21
N ALA A 132 11.70 -11.71 14.73
CA ALA A 132 11.86 -13.10 14.31
C ALA A 132 12.64 -13.26 12.99
N GLY A 133 12.70 -12.20 12.19
CA GLY A 133 13.46 -12.11 10.95
C GLY A 133 13.34 -10.73 10.29
N ILE A 134 14.41 -10.31 9.61
CA ILE A 134 14.46 -9.15 8.72
C ILE A 134 14.87 -9.63 7.34
N TRP A 135 14.07 -9.35 6.32
CA TRP A 135 14.50 -9.48 4.92
C TRP A 135 14.78 -8.09 4.36
N ASP A 136 16.03 -7.81 4.05
CA ASP A 136 16.42 -6.59 3.33
C ASP A 136 16.51 -6.91 1.83
N GLN A 137 15.54 -6.42 1.06
CA GLN A 137 15.52 -6.61 -0.39
C GLN A 137 16.57 -5.78 -1.13
N THR A 138 17.21 -4.81 -0.47
CA THR A 138 18.25 -3.94 -1.05
C THR A 138 19.64 -4.56 -0.96
N ILE A 139 19.94 -5.33 0.08
CA ILE A 139 21.28 -5.90 0.32
C ILE A 139 21.45 -7.24 -0.38
N GLN A 140 22.51 -7.39 -1.19
CA GLN A 140 22.69 -8.53 -2.08
C GLN A 140 23.89 -9.43 -1.76
N ASP A 141 24.79 -8.98 -0.87
CA ASP A 141 26.03 -9.69 -0.55
C ASP A 141 25.83 -10.89 0.41
N GLY A 142 24.62 -11.06 0.95
CA GLY A 142 24.22 -12.22 1.75
C GLY A 142 23.23 -13.15 1.04
N ASP A 143 22.86 -14.21 1.76
CA ASP A 143 21.93 -15.23 1.31
C ASP A 143 20.46 -14.72 1.35
N PRO A 144 19.68 -14.91 0.28
CA PRO A 144 18.25 -14.59 0.29
C PRO A 144 17.47 -15.60 1.16
N PRO A 145 16.24 -15.27 1.59
CA PRO A 145 15.40 -16.23 2.31
C PRO A 145 15.14 -17.50 1.49
N GLU A 146 15.04 -18.66 2.17
CA GLU A 146 14.75 -19.95 1.51
C GLU A 146 13.48 -19.87 0.65
N GLY A 147 13.61 -20.10 -0.66
CA GLY A 147 12.53 -20.00 -1.65
C GLY A 147 12.42 -18.65 -2.37
N PHE A 148 13.36 -17.74 -2.12
CA PHE A 148 13.48 -16.41 -2.72
C PHE A 148 14.84 -16.23 -3.39
N LEU A 149 14.91 -15.35 -4.39
CA LEU A 149 16.05 -15.26 -5.30
C LEU A 149 16.90 -13.98 -5.14
N TYR A 150 16.59 -13.11 -4.17
CA TYR A 150 17.23 -11.79 -4.00
C TYR A 150 17.06 -11.21 -2.59
N GLY A 151 17.80 -10.14 -2.29
CA GLY A 151 17.93 -9.60 -0.94
C GLY A 151 18.78 -10.47 -0.03
N THR A 152 18.76 -10.15 1.27
CA THR A 152 19.48 -10.87 2.34
C THR A 152 18.56 -11.10 3.53
N GLU A 153 18.52 -12.32 4.07
CA GLU A 153 17.83 -12.63 5.34
C GLU A 153 18.75 -12.48 6.56
N TYR A 154 18.21 -11.88 7.61
CA TYR A 154 18.80 -11.83 8.94
C TYR A 154 17.82 -12.46 9.94
N THR A 155 18.13 -13.67 10.40
CA THR A 155 17.29 -14.41 11.36
C THR A 155 17.43 -13.85 12.79
N GLU A 156 16.48 -14.19 13.65
CA GLU A 156 16.50 -13.90 15.10
C GLU A 156 17.85 -14.24 15.77
N GLU A 157 18.47 -15.37 15.43
CA GLU A 157 19.76 -15.80 15.99
C GLU A 157 20.89 -14.86 15.56
N ARG A 158 20.86 -14.39 14.31
CA ARG A 158 21.83 -13.43 13.76
C ARG A 158 21.63 -12.03 14.34
N ILE A 159 20.38 -11.63 14.58
CA ILE A 159 20.04 -10.35 15.24
C ILE A 159 20.50 -10.38 16.70
N ASN A 160 20.22 -11.48 17.42
CA ASN A 160 20.73 -11.68 18.78
C ASN A 160 22.28 -11.67 18.83
N ALA A 161 22.96 -12.28 17.86
CA ALA A 161 24.42 -12.22 17.77
C ALA A 161 24.94 -10.79 17.50
N ALA A 162 24.23 -10.01 16.67
CA ALA A 162 24.56 -8.60 16.40
C ALA A 162 24.37 -7.71 17.65
N LEU A 163 23.29 -7.89 18.41
CA LEU A 163 23.01 -7.15 19.65
C LEU A 163 24.05 -7.38 20.76
N HIS A 164 24.78 -8.49 20.72
CA HIS A 164 25.87 -8.82 21.66
C HIS A 164 27.28 -8.49 21.11
N SER A 165 27.37 -7.84 19.95
CA SER A 165 28.64 -7.44 19.31
C SER A 165 29.03 -6.00 19.68
N GLU A 166 30.34 -5.73 19.77
CA GLU A 166 30.86 -4.34 19.82
C GLU A 166 30.68 -3.61 18.46
N SER A 167 30.49 -4.37 17.37
CA SER A 167 30.18 -3.88 16.02
C SER A 167 28.96 -4.64 15.44
N PRO A 168 27.71 -4.27 15.76
CA PRO A 168 26.52 -4.93 15.21
C PRO A 168 26.44 -4.89 13.67
N GLN A 169 26.89 -3.78 13.06
CA GLN A 169 26.85 -3.53 11.61
C GLN A 169 27.71 -4.51 10.78
N GLU A 170 28.74 -5.11 11.38
CA GLU A 170 29.55 -6.15 10.72
C GLU A 170 28.78 -7.47 10.56
N LEU A 171 27.78 -7.71 11.40
CA LEU A 171 26.91 -8.89 11.35
C LEU A 171 25.60 -8.61 10.61
N ILE A 172 25.02 -7.41 10.76
CA ILE A 172 23.80 -6.96 10.08
C ILE A 172 23.97 -5.54 9.55
N SER A 173 24.15 -5.45 8.23
CA SER A 173 24.26 -4.21 7.45
C SER A 173 22.90 -3.59 7.05
N SER A 174 21.78 -4.19 7.44
CA SER A 174 20.44 -3.65 7.24
C SER A 174 20.16 -2.49 8.20
N GLU A 175 20.17 -1.26 7.67
CA GLU A 175 19.77 -0.03 8.37
C GLU A 175 18.48 0.54 7.79
N ASP A 176 17.64 1.16 8.65
CA ASP A 176 16.50 1.99 8.25
C ASP A 176 16.93 3.46 8.20
N THR A 177 17.16 3.97 6.98
CA THR A 177 17.71 5.31 6.75
C THR A 177 16.66 6.43 6.70
N ASP A 178 15.36 6.09 6.66
CA ASP A 178 14.24 7.04 6.69
C ASP A 178 13.58 7.09 8.09
N GLY A 179 13.42 5.92 8.71
CA GLY A 179 12.80 5.77 10.02
C GLY A 179 11.29 5.58 10.00
N HIS A 180 10.62 5.52 8.84
CA HIS A 180 9.19 5.20 8.76
C HIS A 180 8.89 3.78 9.28
N GLY A 181 9.62 2.76 8.83
CA GLY A 181 9.42 1.37 9.26
C GLY A 181 9.76 1.14 10.72
N THR A 182 10.85 1.73 11.22
CA THR A 182 11.15 1.80 12.66
C THR A 182 10.00 2.44 13.45
N PHE A 183 9.45 3.54 12.95
CA PHE A 183 8.33 4.21 13.60
C PHE A 183 7.07 3.33 13.62
N VAL A 184 6.63 2.83 12.46
CA VAL A 184 5.43 1.99 12.29
C VAL A 184 5.52 0.72 13.14
N ALA A 185 6.66 0.02 13.11
CA ALA A 185 6.89 -1.16 13.93
C ALA A 185 6.83 -0.86 15.44
N SER A 186 7.37 0.28 15.88
CA SER A 186 7.29 0.67 17.29
C SER A 186 5.87 1.00 17.73
N VAL A 187 5.10 1.75 16.95
CA VAL A 187 3.71 2.10 17.29
C VAL A 187 2.84 0.85 17.37
N ALA A 188 3.03 -0.11 16.47
CA ALA A 188 2.29 -1.36 16.47
C ALA A 188 2.72 -2.31 17.60
N ALA A 189 4.03 -2.47 17.87
CA ALA A 189 4.57 -3.59 18.64
C ALA A 189 5.71 -3.26 19.63
N GLY A 190 6.09 -1.99 19.80
CA GLY A 190 7.20 -1.56 20.66
C GLY A 190 6.94 -1.78 22.15
N SER A 191 7.97 -2.19 22.89
CA SER A 191 7.89 -2.47 24.33
C SER A 191 7.93 -1.19 25.17
N ALA A 192 7.66 -1.32 26.47
CA ALA A 192 7.59 -0.20 27.40
C ALA A 192 8.95 0.49 27.59
N GLU A 193 9.08 1.77 27.21
CA GLU A 193 10.28 2.57 27.48
C GLU A 193 9.95 3.73 28.45
N SER A 194 10.48 3.61 29.66
CA SER A 194 10.21 4.50 30.80
C SER A 194 10.67 5.95 30.61
N SER A 195 11.77 6.17 29.88
CA SER A 195 12.36 7.50 29.64
C SER A 195 11.63 8.26 28.54
N GLY A 196 11.05 7.57 27.55
CA GLY A 196 10.22 8.14 26.49
C GLY A 196 8.72 8.22 26.82
N GLN A 197 8.29 7.67 27.96
CA GLN A 197 6.86 7.42 28.29
C GLN A 197 6.12 6.66 27.18
N PHE A 198 6.83 5.71 26.54
CA PHE A 198 6.38 5.07 25.32
C PHE A 198 5.91 3.63 25.55
N LEU A 199 4.85 3.23 24.84
CA LEU A 199 4.33 1.87 24.77
C LEU A 199 3.62 1.65 23.43
N GLY A 200 3.96 0.57 22.71
CA GLY A 200 3.26 0.17 21.48
C GLY A 200 1.88 -0.44 21.74
N ALA A 201 1.10 -0.61 20.67
CA ALA A 201 -0.24 -1.15 20.76
C ALA A 201 -0.29 -2.64 21.19
N ALA A 202 0.66 -3.46 20.75
CA ALA A 202 0.84 -4.86 21.14
C ALA A 202 2.30 -5.12 21.60
N PRO A 203 2.68 -4.69 22.81
CA PRO A 203 4.08 -4.56 23.25
C PRO A 203 4.81 -5.89 23.48
N GLU A 204 4.11 -7.04 23.48
CA GLU A 204 4.68 -8.39 23.57
C GLU A 204 4.50 -9.20 22.27
N ALA A 205 4.01 -8.57 21.19
CA ALA A 205 3.97 -9.21 19.87
C ALA A 205 5.38 -9.43 19.30
N VAL A 206 5.52 -10.44 18.44
CA VAL A 206 6.73 -10.72 17.67
C VAL A 206 6.72 -9.90 16.39
N ILE A 207 7.88 -9.37 15.99
CA ILE A 207 8.03 -8.49 14.83
C ILE A 207 8.65 -9.27 13.67
N ALA A 208 8.17 -9.02 12.45
CA ALA A 208 8.82 -9.45 11.21
C ALA A 208 8.86 -8.29 10.22
N MET A 209 10.03 -7.98 9.65
CA MET A 209 10.23 -6.79 8.81
C MET A 209 10.73 -7.17 7.41
N VAL A 210 10.03 -6.68 6.39
CA VAL A 210 10.54 -6.65 5.01
C VAL A 210 10.90 -5.20 4.69
N LYS A 211 12.20 -4.94 4.52
CA LYS A 211 12.67 -3.67 3.96
C LYS A 211 12.55 -3.75 2.44
N LEU A 212 11.61 -3.00 1.89
CA LEU A 212 11.28 -3.02 0.47
C LEU A 212 12.39 -2.36 -0.36
N LYS A 213 12.75 -2.93 -1.51
CA LYS A 213 13.67 -2.28 -2.44
C LYS A 213 12.95 -1.22 -3.30
N PRO A 214 13.63 -0.12 -3.70
CA PRO A 214 13.05 0.85 -4.62
C PRO A 214 12.55 0.23 -5.93
N ALA A 215 11.45 0.78 -6.45
CA ALA A 215 10.91 0.47 -7.77
C ALA A 215 11.92 0.84 -8.86
N LYS A 216 12.09 -0.05 -9.85
CA LYS A 216 12.99 0.14 -10.99
C LYS A 216 12.65 1.40 -11.78
N LYS A 217 13.65 2.07 -12.34
CA LYS A 217 13.53 3.37 -13.00
C LYS A 217 12.52 3.35 -14.16
N TYR A 218 12.43 2.25 -14.93
CA TYR A 218 11.46 2.16 -16.03
C TYR A 218 9.99 2.21 -15.55
N LEU A 219 9.67 1.72 -14.34
CA LEU A 219 8.32 1.87 -13.75
C LEU A 219 8.07 3.32 -13.34
N LYS A 220 9.05 3.98 -12.70
CA LYS A 220 8.93 5.41 -12.37
C LYS A 220 8.69 6.25 -13.64
N GLU A 221 9.46 6.02 -14.70
CA GLU A 221 9.28 6.69 -16.00
C GLU A 221 7.94 6.35 -16.68
N PHE A 222 7.44 5.11 -16.54
CA PHE A 222 6.14 4.72 -17.10
C PHE A 222 4.96 5.39 -16.38
N PHE A 223 4.99 5.48 -15.05
CA PHE A 223 3.94 6.10 -14.23
C PHE A 223 4.12 7.63 -14.07
N GLY A 224 5.23 8.21 -14.55
CA GLY A 224 5.53 9.62 -14.38
C GLY A 224 5.83 10.02 -12.93
N VAL A 225 6.44 9.11 -12.18
CA VAL A 225 6.88 9.30 -10.78
C VAL A 225 8.26 9.98 -10.76
N ALA A 226 8.46 10.92 -9.84
CA ALA A 226 9.75 11.59 -9.64
C ALA A 226 10.88 10.58 -9.34
N GLU A 227 12.06 10.83 -9.90
CA GLU A 227 13.20 9.88 -9.89
C GLU A 227 13.68 9.55 -8.47
N ASP A 228 13.69 10.56 -7.61
CA ASP A 228 14.10 10.54 -6.20
C ASP A 228 12.97 10.18 -5.22
N ALA A 229 11.72 10.04 -5.67
CA ALA A 229 10.60 9.68 -4.79
C ALA A 229 10.76 8.29 -4.17
N HIS A 230 10.42 8.18 -2.87
CA HIS A 230 10.22 6.89 -2.19
C HIS A 230 9.05 6.15 -2.85
N CYS A 231 9.37 5.03 -3.47
CA CYS A 231 8.51 4.36 -4.42
C CYS A 231 8.92 2.88 -4.49
N TYR A 232 7.96 1.97 -4.22
CA TYR A 232 8.16 0.52 -4.14
C TYR A 232 7.27 -0.19 -5.16
N GLN A 233 7.77 -1.26 -5.80
CA GLN A 233 7.04 -1.96 -6.87
C GLN A 233 6.24 -3.17 -6.33
N GLU A 234 5.03 -3.36 -6.86
CA GLU A 234 4.03 -4.34 -6.39
C GLU A 234 4.56 -5.78 -6.30
N ASN A 235 5.41 -6.22 -7.22
CA ASN A 235 5.97 -7.56 -7.20
C ASN A 235 6.94 -7.81 -6.03
N ASP A 236 7.66 -6.77 -5.58
CA ASP A 236 8.49 -6.84 -4.36
C ASP A 236 7.64 -6.89 -3.08
N ILE A 237 6.50 -6.19 -3.08
CA ILE A 237 5.51 -6.22 -2.00
C ILE A 237 4.85 -7.60 -1.91
N LEU A 238 4.44 -8.19 -3.04
CA LEU A 238 3.89 -9.55 -3.11
C LEU A 238 4.88 -10.61 -2.63
N ALA A 239 6.16 -10.49 -3.00
CA ALA A 239 7.20 -11.35 -2.47
C ALA A 239 7.38 -11.16 -0.96
N GLY A 240 7.37 -9.91 -0.47
CA GLY A 240 7.41 -9.59 0.96
C GLY A 240 6.25 -10.21 1.75
N LEU A 241 5.04 -10.17 1.20
CA LEU A 241 3.86 -10.79 1.81
C LEU A 241 4.01 -12.32 1.92
N ARG A 242 4.52 -12.97 0.87
CA ARG A 242 4.85 -14.41 0.91
C ARG A 242 5.89 -14.70 1.99
N TYR A 243 6.96 -13.89 2.10
CA TYR A 243 7.98 -14.06 3.13
C TYR A 243 7.39 -13.99 4.54
N LEU A 244 6.60 -12.95 4.84
CA LEU A 244 5.94 -12.80 6.15
C LEU A 244 4.99 -13.97 6.45
N ASN A 245 4.19 -14.40 5.46
CA ASN A 245 3.30 -15.54 5.59
C ASN A 245 4.05 -16.85 5.87
N GLU A 246 5.17 -17.08 5.15
CA GLU A 246 6.03 -18.23 5.35
C GLU A 246 6.76 -18.21 6.69
N LEU A 247 7.33 -17.08 7.12
CA LEU A 247 8.00 -16.96 8.41
C LEU A 247 7.01 -17.25 9.55
N ALA A 248 5.83 -16.64 9.52
CA ALA A 248 4.75 -16.94 10.48
C ALA A 248 4.32 -18.42 10.43
N ARG A 249 4.28 -19.05 9.24
CA ARG A 249 4.00 -20.50 9.11
C ARG A 249 5.12 -21.37 9.70
N ARG A 250 6.39 -21.02 9.48
CA ARG A 250 7.57 -21.75 10.00
C ARG A 250 7.68 -21.64 11.53
N ARG A 251 7.19 -20.54 12.12
CA ARG A 251 7.08 -20.32 13.58
C ARG A 251 5.74 -20.80 14.18
N GLU A 252 4.84 -21.37 13.36
CA GLU A 252 3.45 -21.75 13.73
C GLU A 252 2.56 -20.62 14.29
N MET A 253 2.91 -19.36 14.04
CA MET A 253 2.27 -18.17 14.61
C MET A 253 1.09 -17.63 13.78
N PRO A 254 0.07 -17.04 14.43
CA PRO A 254 -0.83 -16.09 13.79
C PRO A 254 -0.08 -14.82 13.36
N LEU A 255 -0.55 -14.21 12.26
CA LEU A 255 0.08 -13.05 11.64
C LEU A 255 -0.95 -11.93 11.37
N VAL A 256 -0.64 -10.73 11.86
CA VAL A 256 -1.25 -9.49 11.40
C VAL A 256 -0.30 -8.82 10.41
N ILE A 257 -0.75 -8.59 9.18
CA ILE A 257 0.00 -7.84 8.17
C ILE A 257 -0.36 -6.36 8.32
N CYS A 258 0.62 -5.55 8.69
CA CYS A 258 0.52 -4.10 8.81
C CYS A 258 1.11 -3.45 7.56
N MET A 259 0.24 -2.95 6.68
CA MET A 259 0.66 -2.35 5.42
C MET A 259 0.44 -0.84 5.46
N ALA A 260 1.49 -0.13 5.87
CA ALA A 260 1.54 1.32 6.00
C ALA A 260 1.96 2.02 4.69
N ILE A 261 1.58 1.45 3.54
CA ILE A 261 1.88 1.94 2.20
C ILE A 261 0.64 1.89 1.30
N GLY A 262 0.55 2.82 0.35
CA GLY A 262 -0.62 2.97 -0.53
C GLY A 262 -0.27 3.56 -1.91
N THR A 263 -1.26 3.63 -2.80
CA THR A 263 -1.18 4.29 -4.11
C THR A 263 -2.51 4.88 -4.60
N SER A 264 -2.43 5.93 -5.42
CA SER A 264 -3.59 6.51 -6.14
C SER A 264 -3.76 5.94 -7.57
N PHE A 265 -2.94 4.97 -7.97
CA PHE A 265 -3.08 4.24 -9.24
C PHE A 265 -3.97 3.00 -9.06
N GLY A 266 -5.05 2.90 -9.83
CA GLY A 266 -5.97 1.75 -9.77
C GLY A 266 -7.45 2.10 -9.72
N GLY A 267 -8.26 1.04 -9.64
CA GLY A 267 -9.71 1.11 -9.85
C GLY A 267 -10.50 1.77 -8.73
N HIS A 268 -10.03 1.75 -7.49
CA HIS A 268 -10.76 2.17 -6.29
C HIS A 268 -12.10 1.43 -6.08
N ASN A 269 -12.12 0.17 -6.55
CA ASN A 269 -13.18 -0.82 -6.34
C ASN A 269 -12.73 -1.97 -5.40
N GLY A 270 -11.47 -1.96 -4.93
CA GLY A 270 -10.88 -3.11 -4.24
C GLY A 270 -10.68 -4.32 -5.15
N ASP A 271 -10.67 -4.10 -6.47
CA ASP A 271 -10.45 -5.09 -7.53
C ASP A 271 -8.98 -5.12 -8.02
N SER A 272 -8.10 -4.33 -7.40
CA SER A 272 -6.66 -4.32 -7.67
C SER A 272 -6.00 -5.66 -7.31
N LEU A 273 -4.91 -6.01 -8.02
CA LEU A 273 -4.24 -7.30 -7.85
C LEU A 273 -3.75 -7.47 -6.39
N LEU A 274 -3.09 -6.46 -5.85
CA LEU A 274 -2.67 -6.47 -4.45
C LEU A 274 -3.86 -6.58 -3.46
N ALA A 275 -4.99 -5.90 -3.70
CA ALA A 275 -6.18 -6.04 -2.85
C ALA A 275 -6.72 -7.49 -2.86
N GLY A 276 -6.84 -8.12 -4.03
CA GLY A 276 -7.28 -9.50 -4.16
C GLY A 276 -6.34 -10.52 -3.49
N VAL A 277 -5.02 -10.30 -3.55
CA VAL A 277 -4.04 -11.13 -2.84
C VAL A 277 -4.16 -10.96 -1.31
N LEU A 278 -4.42 -9.74 -0.83
CA LEU A 278 -4.58 -9.44 0.59
C LEU A 278 -5.91 -9.96 1.16
N ASP A 279 -6.99 -9.91 0.40
CA ASP A 279 -8.24 -10.59 0.75
C ASP A 279 -8.04 -12.12 0.78
N GLY A 280 -7.23 -12.66 -0.14
CA GLY A 280 -6.75 -14.04 -0.11
C GLY A 280 -6.04 -14.40 1.20
N TYR A 281 -5.14 -13.54 1.70
CA TYR A 281 -4.52 -13.72 3.02
C TYR A 281 -5.53 -13.57 4.15
N ALA A 282 -6.44 -12.59 4.11
CA ALA A 282 -7.42 -12.33 5.17
C ALA A 282 -8.46 -13.46 5.35
N LEU A 283 -8.68 -14.27 4.30
CA LEU A 283 -9.49 -15.49 4.33
C LEU A 283 -8.77 -16.69 4.97
N LEU A 284 -7.44 -16.66 5.10
CA LEU A 284 -6.70 -17.75 5.75
C LEU A 284 -6.88 -17.73 7.27
N ARG A 285 -6.91 -18.92 7.86
CA ARG A 285 -6.89 -19.12 9.31
C ARG A 285 -5.62 -18.47 9.90
N ASN A 286 -5.77 -17.76 11.03
CA ASN A 286 -4.68 -17.12 11.75
C ASN A 286 -3.93 -16.07 10.90
N ARG A 287 -4.65 -15.40 10.01
CA ARG A 287 -4.18 -14.28 9.19
C ARG A 287 -5.15 -13.10 9.29
N CYS A 288 -4.60 -11.90 9.20
CA CYS A 288 -5.29 -10.63 9.31
C CYS A 288 -4.52 -9.58 8.51
N VAL A 289 -5.21 -8.68 7.82
CA VAL A 289 -4.59 -7.59 7.06
C VAL A 289 -5.19 -6.26 7.49
N VAL A 290 -4.32 -5.29 7.80
CA VAL A 290 -4.70 -3.92 8.17
C VAL A 290 -4.02 -2.95 7.21
N THR A 291 -4.82 -2.05 6.64
CA THR A 291 -4.42 -1.13 5.56
C THR A 291 -4.83 0.31 5.88
N GLY A 292 -4.00 1.27 5.51
CA GLY A 292 -4.34 2.69 5.63
C GLY A 292 -5.22 3.20 4.50
N THR A 293 -6.07 4.19 4.77
CA THR A 293 -6.71 5.02 3.74
C THR A 293 -5.74 5.96 2.99
N GLY A 294 -4.53 6.21 3.48
CA GLY A 294 -3.65 7.24 2.93
C GLY A 294 -4.08 8.68 3.27
N ASN A 295 -3.33 9.64 2.74
CA ASN A 295 -3.37 11.07 3.14
C ASN A 295 -3.82 12.01 1.98
N GLU A 296 -4.51 11.48 0.98
CA GLU A 296 -4.79 12.16 -0.30
C GLU A 296 -6.02 13.11 -0.28
N ALA A 297 -6.88 13.04 0.74
CA ALA A 297 -8.20 13.67 0.72
C ALA A 297 -8.22 15.21 0.71
N ALA A 298 -7.08 15.84 0.98
CA ALA A 298 -6.89 17.29 0.90
C ALA A 298 -6.03 17.73 -0.29
N GLN A 299 -5.33 16.81 -0.96
CA GLN A 299 -4.32 17.14 -1.98
C GLN A 299 -4.94 17.50 -3.34
N ARG A 300 -6.27 17.30 -3.50
CA ARG A 300 -7.05 17.63 -4.70
C ARG A 300 -6.66 16.79 -5.93
N HIS A 301 -6.19 15.58 -5.69
CA HIS A 301 -5.77 14.61 -6.71
C HIS A 301 -6.90 13.73 -7.27
N HIS A 302 -8.14 13.90 -6.81
CA HIS A 302 -9.31 13.20 -7.34
C HIS A 302 -10.34 14.17 -7.95
N TYR A 303 -10.86 13.84 -9.14
CA TYR A 303 -11.98 14.49 -9.81
C TYR A 303 -13.10 13.48 -10.03
N TYR A 304 -14.35 13.85 -9.72
CA TYR A 304 -15.54 13.03 -9.96
C TYR A 304 -16.51 13.77 -10.89
N GLY A 305 -16.94 13.12 -11.97
CA GLY A 305 -17.80 13.72 -12.98
C GLY A 305 -19.00 12.86 -13.35
N THR A 306 -20.19 13.45 -13.34
CA THR A 306 -21.45 12.77 -13.69
C THR A 306 -22.05 13.30 -15.00
N PHE A 307 -22.53 12.39 -15.84
CA PHE A 307 -23.31 12.72 -17.04
C PHE A 307 -24.80 12.55 -16.74
N THR A 308 -25.59 13.60 -16.99
CA THR A 308 -27.06 13.55 -16.88
C THR A 308 -27.75 13.38 -18.23
N GLU A 309 -27.05 13.68 -19.33
CA GLU A 309 -27.54 13.57 -20.72
C GLU A 309 -26.38 13.33 -21.70
N ALA A 310 -26.65 12.66 -22.84
CA ALA A 310 -25.67 12.16 -23.81
C ALA A 310 -24.78 13.20 -24.52
N GLN A 311 -25.02 14.50 -24.33
CA GLN A 311 -24.20 15.57 -24.89
C GLN A 311 -23.49 16.41 -23.83
N ASN A 312 -23.60 16.06 -22.54
CA ASN A 312 -22.77 16.67 -21.51
C ASN A 312 -21.30 16.27 -21.72
N ILE A 313 -20.48 17.26 -22.04
CA ILE A 313 -19.04 17.19 -21.86
C ILE A 313 -18.74 17.64 -20.44
N ARG A 314 -17.84 16.94 -19.74
CA ARG A 314 -17.26 17.38 -18.47
C ARG A 314 -15.80 17.75 -18.70
N THR A 315 -15.35 18.82 -18.08
CA THR A 315 -13.98 19.31 -18.23
C THR A 315 -13.28 19.19 -16.88
N ALA A 316 -12.34 18.27 -16.78
CA ALA A 316 -11.40 18.25 -15.66
C ALA A 316 -10.27 19.24 -15.98
N GLU A 317 -10.12 20.28 -15.15
CA GLU A 317 -9.05 21.26 -15.27
C GLU A 317 -7.93 20.94 -14.28
N ILE A 318 -6.76 20.58 -14.79
CA ILE A 318 -5.57 20.23 -14.01
C ILE A 318 -4.61 21.42 -14.05
N ARG A 319 -4.27 21.96 -12.89
CA ARG A 319 -3.18 22.93 -12.77
C ARG A 319 -1.86 22.20 -12.58
N VAL A 320 -0.87 22.55 -13.40
CA VAL A 320 0.51 22.08 -13.36
C VAL A 320 1.42 23.24 -12.95
N GLY A 321 2.26 23.03 -11.95
CA GLY A 321 3.23 23.99 -11.43
C GLY A 321 4.54 24.02 -12.21
N GLU A 322 5.48 24.84 -11.76
CA GLU A 322 6.86 24.84 -12.26
C GLU A 322 7.63 23.60 -11.75
N GLY A 323 8.64 23.17 -12.50
CA GLY A 323 9.49 22.02 -12.14
C GLY A 323 8.96 20.64 -12.54
N VAL A 324 7.65 20.48 -12.74
CA VAL A 324 7.00 19.19 -13.07
C VAL A 324 7.57 18.55 -14.34
N LYS A 325 8.30 17.42 -14.23
CA LYS A 325 8.92 16.75 -15.40
C LYS A 325 7.89 15.94 -16.19
N GLY A 326 6.88 15.41 -15.51
CA GLY A 326 5.76 14.65 -16.08
C GLY A 326 4.82 14.15 -14.99
N PHE A 327 3.72 13.52 -15.40
CA PHE A 327 2.78 12.82 -14.52
C PHE A 327 1.85 11.91 -15.34
N VAL A 328 1.11 11.03 -14.65
CA VAL A 328 -0.01 10.26 -15.21
C VAL A 328 -1.31 10.70 -14.57
N THR A 329 -2.41 10.69 -15.31
CA THR A 329 -3.76 10.63 -14.74
C THR A 329 -4.50 9.43 -15.30
N GLU A 330 -5.20 8.72 -14.43
CA GLU A 330 -6.04 7.57 -14.78
C GLU A 330 -7.50 7.96 -14.66
N LEU A 331 -8.26 7.86 -15.75
CA LEU A 331 -9.71 8.01 -15.75
C LEU A 331 -10.37 6.63 -15.70
N TRP A 332 -11.23 6.41 -14.72
CA TRP A 332 -12.01 5.18 -14.55
C TRP A 332 -13.51 5.43 -14.71
N SER A 333 -14.20 4.58 -15.48
CA SER A 333 -15.66 4.66 -15.66
C SER A 333 -16.27 3.26 -15.71
N THR A 334 -17.29 3.03 -14.87
CA THR A 334 -17.93 1.71 -14.69
C THR A 334 -18.71 1.32 -15.95
N LEU A 335 -18.49 0.11 -16.48
CA LEU A 335 -19.23 -0.36 -17.64
C LEU A 335 -20.72 -0.57 -17.28
N PRO A 336 -21.65 -0.36 -18.24
CA PRO A 336 -21.45 -0.10 -19.65
C PRO A 336 -21.33 1.40 -20.02
N ASN A 337 -21.01 2.30 -19.08
CA ASN A 337 -20.62 3.65 -19.47
C ASN A 337 -19.24 3.59 -20.14
N ILE A 338 -19.14 4.14 -21.36
CA ILE A 338 -17.89 4.24 -22.11
C ILE A 338 -17.70 5.69 -22.48
N VAL A 339 -16.54 6.24 -22.18
CA VAL A 339 -16.14 7.63 -22.43
C VAL A 339 -14.97 7.74 -23.41
N THR A 340 -14.82 8.94 -23.96
CA THR A 340 -13.70 9.40 -24.79
C THR A 340 -13.21 10.75 -24.26
N VAL A 341 -11.90 11.00 -24.38
CA VAL A 341 -11.27 12.26 -23.96
C VAL A 341 -10.77 13.09 -25.15
N SER A 342 -10.66 14.40 -24.95
CA SER A 342 -9.79 15.28 -25.73
C SER A 342 -9.02 16.20 -24.80
N ILE A 343 -7.75 16.45 -25.12
CA ILE A 343 -6.84 17.19 -24.24
C ILE A 343 -6.50 18.53 -24.88
N THR A 344 -6.55 19.60 -24.08
CA THR A 344 -6.18 20.96 -24.45
C THR A 344 -5.05 21.46 -23.55
N SER A 345 -4.00 22.03 -24.14
CA SER A 345 -2.84 22.56 -23.43
C SER A 345 -3.04 24.00 -22.91
N PRO A 346 -2.14 24.52 -22.06
CA PRO A 346 -2.23 25.89 -21.56
C PRO A 346 -2.19 27.00 -22.63
N SER A 347 -1.62 26.75 -23.82
CA SER A 347 -1.70 27.70 -24.95
C SER A 347 -2.98 27.61 -25.77
N GLY A 348 -3.78 26.55 -25.58
CA GLY A 348 -5.03 26.31 -26.32
C GLY A 348 -4.91 25.39 -27.53
N GLU A 349 -3.76 24.77 -27.78
CA GLU A 349 -3.64 23.65 -28.72
C GLU A 349 -4.43 22.44 -28.19
N ARG A 350 -5.10 21.67 -29.08
CA ARG A 350 -6.05 20.61 -28.70
C ARG A 350 -5.95 19.38 -29.61
N THR A 351 -5.99 18.18 -29.03
CA THR A 351 -5.86 16.88 -29.72
C THR A 351 -7.01 16.53 -30.68
N GLY A 352 -8.16 17.21 -30.55
CA GLY A 352 -9.45 16.69 -31.01
C GLY A 352 -9.93 15.49 -30.17
N GLN A 353 -11.14 14.98 -30.47
CA GLN A 353 -11.70 13.83 -29.75
C GLN A 353 -10.94 12.55 -30.10
N ILE A 354 -10.28 11.94 -29.11
CA ILE A 354 -9.42 10.77 -29.31
C ILE A 354 -10.31 9.52 -29.36
N PRO A 355 -10.43 8.82 -30.51
CA PRO A 355 -11.42 7.76 -30.67
C PRO A 355 -11.06 6.54 -29.83
N VAL A 356 -12.04 5.96 -29.11
CA VAL A 356 -11.85 4.73 -28.34
C VAL A 356 -11.48 3.59 -29.29
N ARG A 357 -10.25 3.09 -29.18
CA ARG A 357 -9.71 1.96 -29.93
C ARG A 357 -8.86 1.10 -29.02
N LEU A 358 -9.26 -0.15 -28.82
CA LEU A 358 -8.51 -1.12 -28.04
C LEU A 358 -7.16 -1.43 -28.70
N GLY A 359 -6.10 -1.53 -27.90
CA GLY A 359 -4.75 -1.80 -28.40
C GLY A 359 -4.16 -0.69 -29.28
N TYR A 360 -4.72 0.53 -29.24
CA TYR A 360 -4.11 1.72 -29.82
C TYR A 360 -3.60 2.65 -28.72
N LEU A 361 -2.32 2.98 -28.84
CA LEU A 361 -1.64 4.01 -28.09
C LEU A 361 -1.59 5.25 -28.99
N PHE A 362 -2.04 6.39 -28.46
CA PHE A 362 -2.14 7.66 -29.20
C PHE A 362 -1.15 8.66 -28.62
N ASP A 363 -0.06 8.94 -29.35
CA ASP A 363 0.90 9.98 -28.98
C ASP A 363 0.59 11.31 -29.68
N PHE A 364 0.60 12.38 -28.88
CA PHE A 364 0.51 13.76 -29.32
C PHE A 364 1.74 14.53 -28.86
N VAL A 365 2.27 15.42 -29.69
CA VAL A 365 3.35 16.34 -29.30
C VAL A 365 2.84 17.76 -29.54
N PHE A 366 2.55 18.47 -28.45
CA PHE A 366 2.06 19.84 -28.50
C PHE A 366 3.19 20.76 -28.97
N ALA A 367 2.95 21.54 -30.02
CA ALA A 367 4.01 22.13 -30.84
C ALA A 367 4.74 23.30 -30.16
N PHE A 368 4.02 24.09 -29.36
CA PHE A 368 4.58 25.23 -28.64
C PHE A 368 5.22 24.80 -27.31
N GLU A 369 4.54 23.92 -26.58
CA GLU A 369 4.93 23.41 -25.27
C GLU A 369 6.05 22.37 -25.34
N ARG A 370 6.10 21.58 -26.43
CA ARG A 370 6.91 20.37 -26.59
C ARG A 370 6.64 19.27 -25.56
N THR A 371 5.52 19.37 -24.84
CA THR A 371 4.96 18.29 -24.03
C THR A 371 4.52 17.15 -24.96
N ALA A 372 4.97 15.94 -24.65
CA ALA A 372 4.43 14.72 -25.24
C ALA A 372 3.29 14.20 -24.35
N VAL A 373 2.18 13.82 -24.96
CA VAL A 373 1.02 13.26 -24.25
C VAL A 373 0.62 11.94 -24.92
N THR A 374 0.74 10.85 -24.15
CA THR A 374 0.31 9.51 -24.57
C THR A 374 -1.06 9.24 -23.96
N VAL A 375 -2.02 8.79 -24.78
CA VAL A 375 -3.35 8.36 -24.33
C VAL A 375 -3.61 6.92 -24.76
N GLU A 376 -4.05 6.08 -23.84
CA GLU A 376 -4.39 4.68 -24.10
C GLU A 376 -5.71 4.27 -23.42
N TYR A 377 -6.51 3.46 -24.12
CA TYR A 377 -7.80 2.95 -23.66
C TYR A 377 -7.75 1.46 -23.31
N ARG A 378 -8.37 1.09 -22.18
CA ARG A 378 -8.72 -0.29 -21.78
C ARG A 378 -10.22 -0.38 -21.56
N LEU A 379 -10.90 -1.38 -22.15
CA LEU A 379 -12.31 -1.70 -21.85
C LEU A 379 -12.48 -3.07 -21.19
N LEU A 380 -11.47 -3.94 -21.28
CA LEU A 380 -11.45 -5.25 -20.65
C LEU A 380 -10.18 -5.32 -19.83
N GLN A 381 -10.34 -5.51 -18.53
CA GLN A 381 -9.27 -5.59 -17.53
C GLN A 381 -9.51 -6.86 -16.69
N GLU A 382 -8.45 -7.41 -16.13
CA GLU A 382 -8.58 -8.59 -15.26
C GLU A 382 -9.29 -8.17 -13.96
N ASN A 383 -10.30 -8.92 -13.55
CA ASN A 383 -11.15 -8.73 -12.36
C ASN A 383 -11.92 -7.39 -12.22
N SER A 384 -11.73 -6.41 -13.10
CA SER A 384 -12.37 -5.09 -13.03
C SER A 384 -13.52 -4.90 -14.04
N ASP A 385 -14.58 -4.22 -13.60
CA ASP A 385 -15.80 -3.92 -14.38
C ASP A 385 -15.73 -2.58 -15.15
N ALA A 386 -14.55 -1.97 -15.22
CA ALA A 386 -14.40 -0.57 -15.59
C ALA A 386 -13.52 -0.34 -16.84
N GLN A 387 -13.90 0.69 -17.62
CA GLN A 387 -12.99 1.32 -18.57
C GLN A 387 -11.91 2.10 -17.82
N LEU A 388 -10.65 1.90 -18.21
CA LEU A 388 -9.53 2.78 -17.87
C LEU A 388 -9.13 3.59 -19.12
N VAL A 389 -8.92 4.91 -18.95
CA VAL A 389 -8.18 5.76 -19.88
C VAL A 389 -6.91 6.22 -19.17
N PHE A 390 -5.77 5.69 -19.61
CA PHE A 390 -4.45 6.02 -19.08
C PHE A 390 -3.88 7.19 -19.88
N ILE A 391 -3.60 8.32 -19.23
CA ILE A 391 -3.15 9.56 -19.84
C ILE A 391 -1.82 9.97 -19.20
N ARG A 392 -0.72 9.92 -19.96
CA ARG A 392 0.62 10.30 -19.49
C ARG A 392 1.08 11.57 -20.16
N LEU A 393 1.53 12.55 -19.37
CA LEU A 393 2.16 13.79 -19.84
C LEU A 393 3.65 13.74 -19.52
N GLN A 394 4.50 13.95 -20.52
CA GLN A 394 5.96 14.02 -20.40
C GLN A 394 6.45 15.39 -20.87
N LYS A 395 7.31 16.04 -20.08
CA LYS A 395 7.71 17.45 -20.23
C LYS A 395 6.49 18.36 -20.19
N ALA A 396 5.63 18.16 -19.19
CA ALA A 396 4.44 18.97 -18.97
C ALA A 396 4.84 20.42 -18.67
N VAL A 397 4.32 21.38 -19.42
CA VAL A 397 4.55 22.80 -19.10
C VAL A 397 3.60 23.29 -17.99
N PRO A 398 4.00 24.31 -17.22
CA PRO A 398 3.14 24.93 -16.21
C PRO A 398 1.91 25.59 -16.84
N GLY A 399 0.80 25.60 -16.11
CA GLY A 399 -0.46 26.21 -16.54
C GLY A 399 -1.68 25.34 -16.24
N ILE A 400 -2.80 25.61 -16.93
CA ILE A 400 -4.04 24.84 -16.80
C ILE A 400 -4.19 23.95 -18.04
N TRP A 401 -4.03 22.64 -17.85
CA TRP A 401 -4.38 21.61 -18.82
C TRP A 401 -5.86 21.26 -18.67
N LYS A 402 -6.55 20.98 -19.77
CA LYS A 402 -7.98 20.64 -19.76
C LYS A 402 -8.22 19.29 -20.42
N ILE A 403 -8.90 18.39 -19.71
CA ILE A 403 -9.32 17.08 -20.20
C ILE A 403 -10.84 17.09 -20.32
N GLU A 404 -11.33 17.21 -21.56
CA GLU A 404 -12.75 17.16 -21.89
C GLU A 404 -13.17 15.70 -22.07
N VAL A 405 -13.96 15.19 -21.13
CA VAL A 405 -14.52 13.85 -21.09
C VAL A 405 -15.94 13.86 -21.64
N LYS A 406 -16.24 12.93 -22.54
CA LYS A 406 -17.56 12.81 -23.19
C LYS A 406 -18.01 11.34 -23.24
N PRO A 407 -19.28 11.02 -22.96
CA PRO A 407 -19.80 9.68 -23.11
C PRO A 407 -19.99 9.28 -24.59
N VAL A 408 -19.80 8.00 -24.87
CA VAL A 408 -19.93 7.37 -26.20
C VAL A 408 -21.14 6.44 -26.26
N MET A 409 -21.36 5.66 -25.21
CA MET A 409 -22.33 4.55 -25.21
C MET A 409 -23.62 4.84 -24.44
N GLN A 410 -23.54 5.47 -23.26
CA GLN A 410 -24.71 5.76 -22.43
C GLN A 410 -24.99 7.27 -22.29
N PRO A 411 -26.27 7.67 -22.14
CA PRO A 411 -26.63 9.07 -21.91
C PRO A 411 -26.34 9.54 -20.48
N LYS A 412 -26.09 8.61 -19.57
CA LYS A 412 -25.89 8.82 -18.14
C LYS A 412 -24.84 7.85 -17.62
N GLY A 413 -24.24 8.20 -16.49
CA GLY A 413 -23.18 7.45 -15.83
C GLY A 413 -22.18 8.41 -15.21
N GLU A 414 -21.17 7.86 -14.56
CA GLU A 414 -20.12 8.65 -13.91
C GLU A 414 -18.73 8.22 -14.36
N PHE A 415 -17.74 9.02 -13.98
CA PHE A 415 -16.34 8.69 -14.07
C PHE A 415 -15.57 9.38 -12.93
N HIS A 416 -14.45 8.77 -12.59
CA HIS A 416 -13.47 9.28 -11.66
C HIS A 416 -12.17 9.53 -12.41
N MET A 417 -11.36 10.48 -11.95
CA MET A 417 -9.99 10.65 -12.40
C MET A 417 -9.08 10.83 -11.19
N TRP A 418 -7.99 10.06 -11.13
CA TRP A 418 -6.93 10.24 -10.16
C TRP A 418 -5.66 10.79 -10.80
N LEU A 419 -4.98 11.63 -10.05
CA LEU A 419 -3.58 12.01 -10.24
C LEU A 419 -2.69 11.11 -9.35
N PRO A 420 -1.36 11.11 -9.53
CA PRO A 420 -0.46 10.38 -8.64
C PRO A 420 -0.51 11.01 -7.24
N MET A 421 -0.14 10.23 -6.22
CA MET A 421 0.04 10.78 -4.87
C MET A 421 1.04 11.94 -4.88
N LYS A 422 0.87 12.86 -3.92
CA LYS A 422 1.76 14.01 -3.71
C LYS A 422 3.25 13.63 -3.71
N GLU A 423 3.57 12.52 -3.05
CA GLU A 423 4.93 11.99 -2.87
C GLU A 423 5.57 11.47 -4.17
N PHE A 424 4.78 11.29 -5.24
CA PHE A 424 5.27 10.87 -6.56
C PHE A 424 5.52 12.05 -7.52
N LEU A 425 5.17 13.28 -7.15
CA LEU A 425 5.22 14.44 -8.06
C LEU A 425 6.46 15.31 -7.83
N ASP A 426 7.08 15.77 -8.92
CA ASP A 426 8.17 16.76 -8.90
C ASP A 426 7.74 18.18 -8.43
N GLY A 427 6.44 18.42 -8.24
CA GLY A 427 5.87 19.74 -7.94
C GLY A 427 4.33 19.71 -7.93
N GLU A 428 3.69 20.89 -7.82
CA GLU A 428 2.21 20.99 -7.78
C GLU A 428 1.55 20.43 -9.05
N VAL A 429 0.72 19.37 -8.93
CA VAL A 429 -0.23 18.95 -9.97
C VAL A 429 -1.57 18.62 -9.31
N TYR A 430 -2.63 19.40 -9.56
CA TYR A 430 -3.92 19.19 -8.90
C TYR A 430 -5.14 19.60 -9.75
N PHE A 431 -6.30 19.02 -9.45
CA PHE A 431 -7.56 19.43 -10.06
C PHE A 431 -8.05 20.76 -9.45
N LEU A 432 -8.53 21.67 -10.31
CA LEU A 432 -9.15 22.92 -9.87
C LEU A 432 -10.47 22.66 -9.14
N GLU A 433 -11.32 21.79 -9.70
CA GLU A 433 -12.54 21.26 -9.08
C GLU A 433 -12.30 19.81 -8.66
N SER A 434 -12.00 19.57 -7.38
CA SER A 434 -11.68 18.23 -6.85
C SER A 434 -12.78 17.66 -5.95
N ASN A 435 -12.97 16.34 -5.95
CA ASN A 435 -13.85 15.65 -5.00
C ASN A 435 -13.00 15.06 -3.83
N PRO A 436 -13.30 15.40 -2.56
CA PRO A 436 -12.55 14.90 -1.41
C PRO A 436 -12.89 13.46 -0.99
N ASP A 437 -13.99 12.87 -1.46
CA ASP A 437 -14.36 11.45 -1.25
C ASP A 437 -13.89 10.58 -2.43
N THR A 438 -13.79 9.26 -2.23
CA THR A 438 -13.08 8.29 -3.09
C THR A 438 -11.57 8.62 -3.20
N THR A 439 -10.99 8.94 -2.05
CA THR A 439 -9.58 9.34 -1.85
C THR A 439 -8.86 8.43 -0.87
N PHE A 440 -9.44 7.28 -0.51
CA PHE A 440 -8.67 6.21 0.10
C PHE A 440 -7.72 5.62 -0.96
N THR A 441 -6.50 5.25 -0.59
CA THR A 441 -5.51 4.67 -1.52
C THR A 441 -5.73 3.18 -1.76
N GLU A 442 -5.51 2.70 -2.98
CA GLU A 442 -5.30 1.26 -3.24
C GLU A 442 -4.07 0.76 -2.44
N PRO A 443 -4.10 -0.46 -1.88
CA PRO A 443 -5.08 -1.53 -2.10
C PRO A 443 -6.23 -1.57 -1.07
N ALA A 444 -6.49 -0.47 -0.35
CA ALA A 444 -7.37 -0.45 0.81
C ALA A 444 -8.89 -0.57 0.49
N GLY A 445 -9.26 -0.95 -0.74
CA GLY A 445 -10.64 -1.27 -1.11
C GLY A 445 -11.08 -2.72 -0.82
N GLY A 446 -10.14 -3.61 -0.48
CA GLY A 446 -10.40 -5.07 -0.34
C GLY A 446 -11.55 -5.43 0.62
N GLU A 447 -12.32 -6.46 0.30
CA GLU A 447 -13.54 -6.88 1.01
C GLU A 447 -13.26 -7.46 2.41
N HIS A 448 -12.08 -8.04 2.62
CA HIS A 448 -11.72 -8.78 3.83
C HIS A 448 -10.53 -8.17 4.59
N THR A 449 -9.77 -7.28 3.94
CA THR A 449 -8.86 -6.34 4.63
C THR A 449 -9.62 -5.39 5.58
N MET A 450 -8.97 -4.98 6.66
CA MET A 450 -9.47 -3.89 7.53
C MET A 450 -8.82 -2.57 7.16
N THR A 451 -9.63 -1.60 6.78
CA THR A 451 -9.19 -0.30 6.28
C THR A 451 -9.43 0.79 7.31
N VAL A 452 -8.38 1.56 7.59
CA VAL A 452 -8.32 2.42 8.77
C VAL A 452 -8.07 3.87 8.36
N SER A 453 -9.06 4.72 8.63
CA SER A 453 -8.91 6.18 8.56
C SER A 453 -8.35 6.74 9.86
N TYR A 454 -7.97 8.02 9.86
CA TYR A 454 -7.30 8.63 11.00
C TYR A 454 -7.93 9.94 11.49
N TYR A 455 -7.87 10.12 12.81
CA TYR A 455 -8.50 11.23 13.53
C TYR A 455 -7.61 11.75 14.67
N ASN A 456 -7.89 12.96 15.15
CA ASN A 456 -7.25 13.59 16.30
C ASN A 456 -7.82 13.06 17.60
N SER A 457 -7.00 12.31 18.32
CA SER A 457 -7.25 11.75 19.65
C SER A 457 -7.72 12.79 20.67
N GLN A 458 -7.14 14.00 20.63
CA GLN A 458 -7.37 15.04 21.64
C GLN A 458 -8.68 15.81 21.38
N GLU A 459 -8.99 16.09 20.11
CA GLU A 459 -10.16 16.89 19.70
C GLU A 459 -11.38 16.04 19.31
N ASN A 460 -11.19 14.75 19.01
CA ASN A 460 -12.17 13.87 18.37
C ASN A 460 -12.66 14.39 17.00
N THR A 461 -11.75 15.03 16.25
CA THR A 461 -11.94 15.55 14.89
C THR A 461 -11.27 14.63 13.87
N VAL A 462 -11.88 14.40 12.71
CA VAL A 462 -11.24 13.66 11.60
C VAL A 462 -10.20 14.56 10.93
N ASP A 463 -9.09 13.99 10.44
CA ASP A 463 -8.12 14.79 9.69
C ASP A 463 -8.69 15.27 8.36
N ILE A 464 -8.25 16.45 7.92
CA ILE A 464 -8.63 16.96 6.59
C ILE A 464 -7.98 16.14 5.45
N ASN A 465 -6.78 15.59 5.67
CA ASN A 465 -6.03 14.83 4.67
C ASN A 465 -6.39 13.34 4.65
N SER A 466 -7.02 12.80 5.71
CA SER A 466 -7.35 11.36 5.79
C SER A 466 -8.22 10.94 4.60
N GLY A 467 -7.68 9.99 3.82
CA GLY A 467 -8.40 9.31 2.74
C GLY A 467 -9.77 8.83 3.20
N ARG A 468 -10.77 9.05 2.36
CA ARG A 468 -12.19 8.86 2.69
C ARG A 468 -13.00 8.50 1.45
N GLY A 469 -14.22 8.04 1.68
CA GLY A 469 -15.14 7.60 0.64
C GLY A 469 -15.28 6.08 0.63
N TYR A 470 -16.47 5.65 0.22
CA TYR A 470 -16.70 4.27 -0.18
C TYR A 470 -15.94 3.98 -1.49
N THR A 471 -15.78 2.71 -1.82
CA THR A 471 -15.37 2.31 -3.17
C THR A 471 -16.41 2.78 -4.20
N ARG A 472 -16.09 2.76 -5.51
CA ARG A 472 -17.06 3.19 -6.53
C ARG A 472 -18.23 2.21 -6.70
N ASP A 473 -18.10 0.97 -6.22
CA ASP A 473 -19.20 0.00 -6.04
C ASP A 473 -19.97 0.18 -4.70
N GLU A 474 -19.86 1.36 -4.07
CA GLU A 474 -20.52 1.78 -2.82
C GLU A 474 -20.20 0.91 -1.59
N ARG A 475 -19.09 0.14 -1.61
CA ARG A 475 -18.65 -0.69 -0.49
C ARG A 475 -18.13 0.19 0.65
N ILE A 476 -18.62 -0.06 1.87
CA ILE A 476 -18.31 0.74 3.05
C ILE A 476 -16.82 0.61 3.40
N LYS A 477 -16.08 1.68 3.09
CA LYS A 477 -14.70 1.95 3.49
C LYS A 477 -14.60 3.41 3.98
N PRO A 478 -13.73 3.75 4.95
CA PRO A 478 -12.96 2.84 5.81
C PRO A 478 -13.88 1.96 6.67
N ASP A 479 -13.32 0.94 7.32
CA ASP A 479 -14.05 0.08 8.26
C ASP A 479 -14.21 0.77 9.62
N TYR A 480 -13.16 1.43 10.11
CA TYR A 480 -13.17 2.20 11.35
C TYR A 480 -12.04 3.23 11.35
N ALA A 481 -12.10 4.19 12.27
CA ALA A 481 -11.03 5.15 12.48
C ALA A 481 -10.16 4.76 13.69
N ALA A 482 -8.84 4.88 13.57
CA ALA A 482 -7.91 4.82 14.71
C ALA A 482 -7.27 6.21 14.90
N PRO A 483 -6.85 6.60 16.11
CA PRO A 483 -6.17 7.88 16.30
C PRO A 483 -4.87 7.87 15.49
N GLY A 484 -4.58 8.99 14.86
CA GLY A 484 -3.59 9.04 13.79
C GLY A 484 -3.49 10.38 13.06
N VAL A 485 -4.36 11.35 13.36
CA VAL A 485 -3.75 12.62 13.76
C VAL A 485 -3.28 12.36 15.16
N ALA A 486 -2.06 12.80 15.43
CA ALA A 486 -1.40 12.54 16.69
C ALA A 486 -1.06 11.04 16.87
N VAL A 487 0.20 10.58 16.62
CA VAL A 487 0.82 9.35 17.18
C VAL A 487 2.29 9.55 17.62
N THR A 488 2.77 8.97 18.72
CA THR A 488 4.21 9.04 19.14
C THR A 488 4.88 7.67 18.98
N GLY A 489 6.18 7.63 18.66
CA GLY A 489 6.90 6.38 18.35
C GLY A 489 8.39 6.56 18.09
N ALA A 490 9.11 5.44 17.95
CA ALA A 490 10.56 5.38 17.84
C ALA A 490 11.10 5.91 16.51
N VAL A 491 12.37 6.30 16.49
CA VAL A 491 13.15 6.60 15.29
C VAL A 491 14.59 6.06 15.41
N PRO A 492 15.27 5.78 14.28
CA PRO A 492 16.63 5.23 14.28
C PRO A 492 17.61 6.02 15.16
N GLY A 493 18.47 5.29 15.86
CA GLY A 493 19.44 5.86 16.81
C GLY A 493 18.91 6.05 18.24
N GLY A 494 17.91 5.26 18.66
CA GLY A 494 17.43 5.24 20.04
C GLY A 494 16.52 6.41 20.46
N GLY A 495 15.99 7.18 19.50
CA GLY A 495 15.14 8.35 19.77
C GLY A 495 13.63 8.07 19.66
N PHE A 496 12.83 9.06 20.06
CA PHE A 496 11.38 9.10 19.81
C PHE A 496 11.01 10.38 19.05
N LYS A 497 9.99 10.29 18.19
CA LYS A 497 9.38 11.41 17.47
C LYS A 497 7.86 11.26 17.37
N GLU A 498 7.28 12.32 16.85
CA GLU A 498 5.86 12.63 16.83
C GLU A 498 5.37 12.54 15.37
N ARG A 499 4.33 11.73 15.08
CA ARG A 499 4.01 11.19 13.75
C ARG A 499 2.49 10.76 13.50
N THR A 500 1.77 11.33 12.49
CA THR A 500 0.31 11.66 12.22
C THR A 500 -0.05 11.27 10.79
N GLY A 501 -0.47 10.05 10.54
CA GLY A 501 -1.08 9.79 9.25
C GLY A 501 -1.72 8.44 9.21
N SER A 502 -2.11 8.05 8.01
CA SER A 502 -2.71 6.76 7.82
C SER A 502 -1.76 5.61 8.19
N SER A 503 -0.45 5.74 7.99
CA SER A 503 0.56 4.78 8.49
C SER A 503 0.48 4.56 10.00
N ALA A 504 0.34 5.65 10.75
CA ALA A 504 0.37 5.61 12.21
C ALA A 504 -0.94 5.07 12.80
N ALA A 505 -2.09 5.41 12.20
CA ALA A 505 -3.38 4.77 12.50
C ALA A 505 -3.39 3.27 12.12
N THR A 506 -2.78 2.91 10.99
CA THR A 506 -2.63 1.51 10.54
C THR A 506 -1.81 0.70 11.53
N ALA A 507 -0.70 1.25 12.03
CA ALA A 507 0.13 0.63 13.07
C ALA A 507 -0.64 0.38 14.38
N ILE A 508 -1.37 1.39 14.87
CA ILE A 508 -2.22 1.28 16.07
C ILE A 508 -3.30 0.21 15.87
N ALA A 509 -3.94 0.19 14.71
CA ALA A 509 -4.96 -0.80 14.37
C ALA A 509 -4.39 -2.21 14.18
N ALA A 510 -3.16 -2.36 13.66
CA ALA A 510 -2.48 -3.65 13.54
C ALA A 510 -2.15 -4.25 14.92
N GLY A 511 -1.60 -3.46 15.84
CA GLY A 511 -1.43 -3.89 17.23
C GLY A 511 -2.77 -4.20 17.91
N GLY A 512 -3.80 -3.37 17.70
CA GLY A 512 -5.15 -3.65 18.17
C GLY A 512 -5.74 -4.95 17.63
N CYS A 513 -5.52 -5.26 16.36
CA CYS A 513 -5.89 -6.54 15.75
C CYS A 513 -5.12 -7.71 16.36
N ALA A 514 -3.84 -7.54 16.72
CA ALA A 514 -3.06 -8.57 17.42
C ALA A 514 -3.64 -8.86 18.82
N LEU A 515 -4.01 -7.83 19.59
CA LEU A 515 -4.65 -8.02 20.90
C LEU A 515 -5.98 -8.80 20.80
N ILE A 516 -6.82 -8.45 19.82
CA ILE A 516 -8.10 -9.15 19.59
C ILE A 516 -7.87 -10.57 19.04
N MET A 517 -6.90 -10.77 18.15
CA MET A 517 -6.53 -12.09 17.62
C MET A 517 -6.01 -13.01 18.73
N LYS A 518 -5.22 -12.49 19.67
CA LYS A 518 -4.80 -13.20 20.89
C LYS A 518 -6.01 -13.57 21.75
N TRP A 519 -6.86 -12.60 22.09
CA TRP A 519 -8.06 -12.85 22.88
C TRP A 519 -8.99 -13.91 22.27
N ILE A 520 -9.21 -13.90 20.94
CA ILE A 520 -9.98 -14.93 20.24
C ILE A 520 -9.30 -16.30 20.36
N SER A 521 -7.98 -16.36 20.23
CA SER A 521 -7.19 -17.60 20.30
C SER A 521 -7.17 -18.23 21.71
N ASP A 522 -7.33 -17.41 22.76
CA ASP A 522 -7.43 -17.88 24.15
C ASP A 522 -8.82 -18.45 24.51
N GLN A 523 -9.85 -18.31 23.66
CA GLN A 523 -11.21 -18.75 24.00
C GLN A 523 -11.36 -20.28 24.06
N PRO A 524 -12.20 -20.83 24.95
CA PRO A 524 -12.44 -22.28 25.03
C PRO A 524 -12.93 -22.87 23.70
N GLY A 525 -12.13 -23.77 23.12
CA GLY A 525 -12.42 -24.39 21.83
C GLY A 525 -12.09 -23.52 20.61
N ALA A 526 -11.34 -22.43 20.77
CA ALA A 526 -10.91 -21.57 19.68
C ALA A 526 -10.09 -22.35 18.64
N GLY A 527 -10.69 -22.54 17.46
CA GLY A 527 -10.01 -23.06 16.28
C GLY A 527 -9.06 -22.04 15.63
N GLY A 528 -8.42 -21.14 16.40
CA GLY A 528 -7.77 -19.94 15.87
C GLY A 528 -8.75 -18.83 15.48
N ALA A 529 -8.26 -17.80 14.79
CA ALA A 529 -9.03 -16.60 14.43
C ALA A 529 -8.99 -16.29 12.92
N SER A 530 -10.06 -15.73 12.37
CA SER A 530 -10.10 -15.11 11.04
C SER A 530 -10.08 -13.58 11.11
N ALA A 531 -9.65 -12.91 10.03
CA ALA A 531 -9.75 -11.46 9.90
C ALA A 531 -11.19 -10.95 10.12
N SER A 532 -12.19 -11.68 9.61
CA SER A 532 -13.61 -11.34 9.78
C SER A 532 -14.09 -11.39 11.23
N GLN A 533 -13.57 -12.30 12.06
CA GLN A 533 -13.88 -12.30 13.50
C GLN A 533 -13.26 -11.07 14.19
N VAL A 534 -11.97 -10.80 13.94
CA VAL A 534 -11.25 -9.64 14.49
C VAL A 534 -11.98 -8.33 14.12
N ARG A 535 -12.29 -8.15 12.84
CA ARG A 535 -13.05 -7.01 12.30
C ARG A 535 -14.39 -6.84 12.99
N ASN A 536 -15.16 -7.91 13.10
CA ASN A 536 -16.51 -7.84 13.68
C ASN A 536 -16.49 -7.51 15.18
N VAL A 537 -15.48 -7.96 15.93
CA VAL A 537 -15.29 -7.56 17.34
C VAL A 537 -14.97 -6.06 17.44
N ILE A 538 -14.02 -5.56 16.64
CA ILE A 538 -13.64 -4.13 16.61
C ILE A 538 -14.83 -3.24 16.20
N VAL A 539 -15.53 -3.60 15.11
CA VAL A 539 -16.68 -2.84 14.60
C VAL A 539 -17.87 -2.86 15.56
N MET A 540 -18.08 -3.95 16.31
CA MET A 540 -19.13 -4.02 17.33
C MET A 540 -18.88 -3.06 18.50
N GLY A 541 -17.62 -2.89 18.91
CA GLY A 541 -17.22 -1.93 19.94
C GLY A 541 -16.92 -0.52 19.45
N ALA A 542 -16.99 -0.26 18.14
CA ALA A 542 -16.63 1.03 17.56
C ALA A 542 -17.43 2.18 18.19
N GLN A 543 -16.72 3.15 18.76
CA GLN A 543 -17.30 4.26 19.48
C GLN A 543 -17.83 5.31 18.49
N LYS A 544 -19.10 5.67 18.66
CA LYS A 544 -19.82 6.59 17.78
C LYS A 544 -19.92 7.97 18.42
N LEU A 545 -19.54 9.01 17.68
CA LEU A 545 -19.65 10.39 18.13
C LEU A 545 -21.13 10.84 18.05
N PRO A 546 -21.63 11.63 19.02
CA PRO A 546 -23.00 12.14 18.98
C PRO A 546 -23.28 12.97 17.72
N ALA A 547 -24.51 12.86 17.21
CA ALA A 547 -25.01 13.58 16.02
C ALA A 547 -24.27 13.29 14.69
N ILE A 548 -23.41 12.27 14.62
CA ILE A 548 -22.89 11.71 13.37
C ILE A 548 -23.65 10.41 13.05
N GLU A 549 -24.04 10.22 11.79
CA GLU A 549 -24.63 8.96 11.31
C GLU A 549 -23.53 7.96 10.92
N TYR A 550 -23.77 6.67 11.15
CA TYR A 550 -22.79 5.60 10.95
C TYR A 550 -23.42 4.35 10.31
N PRO A 551 -22.76 3.71 9.32
CA PRO A 551 -21.43 4.05 8.80
C PRO A 551 -21.40 5.30 7.92
N ASN A 552 -20.22 5.90 7.76
CA ASN A 552 -19.98 7.05 6.88
C ASN A 552 -18.57 7.02 6.26
N THR A 553 -18.36 7.84 5.23
CA THR A 553 -17.13 7.86 4.40
C THR A 553 -15.85 8.27 5.14
N GLN A 554 -15.95 8.89 6.32
CA GLN A 554 -14.82 9.43 7.07
C GLN A 554 -14.39 8.54 8.24
N TRP A 555 -15.36 7.99 8.97
CA TRP A 555 -15.15 7.27 10.23
C TRP A 555 -15.45 5.77 10.14
N GLY A 556 -15.94 5.28 9.00
CA GLY A 556 -16.42 3.92 8.86
C GLY A 556 -17.56 3.67 9.85
N TYR A 557 -17.45 2.62 10.66
CA TYR A 557 -18.42 2.30 11.71
C TYR A 557 -18.23 3.06 13.03
N GLY A 558 -17.11 3.78 13.24
CA GLY A 558 -16.79 4.50 14.48
C GLY A 558 -15.28 4.51 14.79
N THR A 559 -14.89 5.09 15.92
CA THR A 559 -13.50 5.02 16.40
C THR A 559 -13.21 3.69 17.10
N MET A 560 -12.01 3.13 16.90
CA MET A 560 -11.60 1.87 17.52
C MET A 560 -11.56 1.99 19.05
N ASN A 561 -12.35 1.16 19.75
CA ASN A 561 -12.35 1.06 21.21
C ASN A 561 -12.39 -0.42 21.63
N LEU A 562 -11.21 -0.99 21.86
CA LEU A 562 -11.04 -2.43 22.09
C LEU A 562 -11.61 -2.88 23.46
N TYR A 563 -11.54 -2.02 24.49
CA TYR A 563 -12.18 -2.30 25.78
C TYR A 563 -13.71 -2.38 25.64
N HIS A 564 -14.32 -1.42 24.93
CA HIS A 564 -15.75 -1.44 24.66
C HIS A 564 -16.18 -2.65 23.82
N SER A 565 -15.34 -3.06 22.86
CA SER A 565 -15.54 -4.28 22.05
C SER A 565 -15.69 -5.53 22.94
N LEU A 566 -14.75 -5.77 23.85
CA LEU A 566 -14.80 -6.92 24.74
C LEU A 566 -15.87 -6.79 25.84
N ASP A 567 -16.15 -5.59 26.34
CA ASP A 567 -17.20 -5.37 27.34
C ASP A 567 -18.62 -5.53 26.77
N ILE A 568 -18.85 -5.30 25.47
CA ILE A 568 -20.11 -5.69 24.81
C ILE A 568 -20.25 -7.21 24.79
N LEU A 569 -19.23 -7.95 24.34
CA LEU A 569 -19.26 -9.41 24.30
C LEU A 569 -19.49 -10.04 25.69
N ARG A 570 -19.01 -9.38 26.75
CA ARG A 570 -19.20 -9.76 28.16
C ARG A 570 -20.60 -9.45 28.71
N ARG A 571 -21.45 -8.71 27.98
CA ARG A 571 -22.81 -8.30 28.38
C ARG A 571 -23.92 -9.06 27.65
N LEU A 572 -23.59 -9.80 26.60
CA LEU A 572 -24.49 -10.66 25.82
C LEU A 572 -24.67 -12.04 26.48
#